data_AF-A0A915D8M9-F1
#
_entry.id   AF-A0A915D8M9-F1
#
_cell.length_a   1.000
_cell.length_b   1.000
_cell.length_c   1.000
_cell.angle_alpha   90.00
_cell.angle_beta   90.00
_cell.angle_gamma   90.00
#
_symmetry.space_group_name_H-M   'P 1'
#
loop_
_entity.id
_entity.type
_entity.pdbx_description
1 polymer ?
#
loop_
_entity_poly.entity_id
_entity_poly.type
_entity_poly.pdbx_seq_one_letter_code
_entity_poly.pdbx_strand_id
1 'polypeptide(L)'
;MSSHHEQDHAVPVPYTSKLLAEIQPGQSLVVHGQVHPQAERFEINLLNDCLEINPHSGSVPLHVNVRLDEGKIVLNSFVGGEWGKEERHSSKFAANEPFDIRIRVHEDKYEVFANQKHVADFKHRTAFTTVDHLQVKGDISLSGVHWGGRYFASPFETHFHENSLRTGQRVYIYGIPKGDFNVNFMNANGDSLFHFNPRFSEKAIVRNSQSDGVWGKEEREGAFPFKRIPDSTWSFTMSLILFRYSWTVNASAPLLTEPLIPMLITKHCK
;
A
#
# COMPACT_ATOMS: atom_id res chain seq x y z
N MET A 1 10.78 -10.45 -18.70
CA MET A 1 9.38 -10.85 -18.98
C MET A 1 8.51 -9.99 -18.08
N SER A 2 7.50 -9.30 -18.63
CA SER A 2 6.78 -8.28 -17.89
C SER A 2 6.04 -8.89 -16.70
N SER A 3 6.09 -8.23 -15.56
CA SER A 3 5.43 -8.62 -14.30
C SER A 3 3.93 -8.34 -14.32
N HIS A 4 3.33 -8.15 -15.49
CA HIS A 4 1.92 -7.84 -15.62
C HIS A 4 1.11 -9.12 -15.42
N HIS A 5 0.26 -9.11 -14.40
CA HIS A 5 -0.68 -10.19 -14.21
C HIS A 5 -1.72 -10.13 -15.32
N GLU A 6 -2.10 -11.26 -15.93
CA GLU A 6 -3.03 -11.32 -17.08
C GLU A 6 -4.43 -10.72 -16.81
N GLN A 7 -4.72 -10.34 -15.56
CA GLN A 7 -5.98 -9.74 -15.10
C GLN A 7 -5.84 -8.29 -14.59
N ASP A 8 -4.68 -7.65 -14.70
CA ASP A 8 -4.52 -6.26 -14.32
C ASP A 8 -5.24 -5.36 -15.34
N HIS A 9 -6.50 -5.02 -15.07
CA HIS A 9 -7.20 -3.97 -15.79
C HIS A 9 -6.65 -2.60 -15.37
N ALA A 10 -6.38 -1.73 -16.34
CA ALA A 10 -5.99 -0.37 -16.07
C ALA A 10 -7.07 0.34 -15.24
N VAL A 11 -6.69 0.93 -14.11
CA VAL A 11 -7.60 1.77 -13.32
C VAL A 11 -7.64 3.15 -14.00
N PRO A 12 -8.80 3.56 -14.55
CA PRO A 12 -8.88 4.80 -15.32
C PRO A 12 -8.62 6.02 -14.45
N VAL A 13 -8.00 7.05 -15.04
CA VAL A 13 -7.82 8.38 -14.44
C VAL A 13 -8.60 9.37 -15.32
N PRO A 14 -9.50 10.22 -14.76
CA PRO A 14 -9.76 10.41 -13.34
C PRO A 14 -10.45 9.21 -12.67
N TYR A 15 -9.99 8.84 -11.48
CA TYR A 15 -10.59 7.82 -10.65
C TYR A 15 -11.43 8.50 -9.57
N THR A 16 -12.68 8.07 -9.38
CA THR A 16 -13.50 8.52 -8.26
C THR A 16 -14.28 7.34 -7.71
N SER A 17 -14.23 7.15 -6.39
CA SER A 17 -14.87 6.03 -5.72
C SER A 17 -15.57 6.51 -4.45
N LYS A 18 -16.80 6.04 -4.24
CA LYS A 18 -17.56 6.28 -3.01
C LYS A 18 -17.12 5.28 -1.94
N LEU A 19 -16.86 5.78 -0.75
CA LEU A 19 -16.59 4.97 0.42
C LEU A 19 -17.89 4.37 0.92
N LEU A 20 -17.95 3.04 1.02
CA LEU A 20 -19.16 2.31 1.40
C LEU A 20 -19.44 2.35 2.92
N ALA A 21 -18.47 2.82 3.70
CA ALA A 21 -18.56 2.99 5.13
C ALA A 21 -17.75 4.21 5.55
N GLU A 22 -18.10 4.76 6.71
CA GLU A 22 -17.35 5.86 7.34
C GLU A 22 -15.89 5.45 7.60
N ILE A 23 -14.97 6.36 7.34
CA ILE A 23 -13.55 6.16 7.63
C ILE A 23 -13.33 6.08 9.15
N GLN A 24 -12.58 5.08 9.59
CA GLN A 24 -12.22 4.87 10.99
C GLN A 24 -10.73 5.14 11.26
N PRO A 25 -10.36 5.61 12.46
CA PRO A 25 -8.96 5.73 12.85
C PRO A 25 -8.18 4.41 12.67
N GLY A 26 -6.95 4.53 12.19
CA GLY A 26 -6.07 3.41 11.87
C GLY A 26 -6.20 2.89 10.44
N GLN A 27 -7.25 3.27 9.70
CA GLN A 27 -7.38 2.96 8.27
C GLN A 27 -6.36 3.74 7.43
N SER A 28 -6.02 3.20 6.27
CA SER A 28 -5.15 3.82 5.27
C SER A 28 -5.80 3.78 3.90
N LEU A 29 -5.65 4.88 3.16
CA LEU A 29 -5.88 4.94 1.72
C LEU A 29 -4.51 4.90 1.04
N VAL A 30 -4.35 4.00 0.07
CA VAL A 30 -3.10 3.78 -0.65
C VAL A 30 -3.37 3.91 -2.13
N VAL A 31 -2.59 4.77 -2.79
CA VAL A 31 -2.64 5.01 -4.23
C VAL A 31 -1.26 4.76 -4.79
N HIS A 32 -1.15 3.86 -5.76
CA HIS A 32 0.11 3.60 -6.44
C HIS A 32 -0.07 3.49 -7.95
N GLY A 33 0.98 3.84 -8.67
CA GLY A 33 0.93 3.98 -10.11
C GLY A 33 2.26 4.44 -10.70
N GLN A 34 2.18 4.98 -11.90
CA GLN A 34 3.29 5.50 -12.67
C GLN A 34 3.04 6.97 -13.01
N VAL A 35 4.04 7.82 -12.80
CA VAL A 35 4.00 9.22 -13.24
C VAL A 35 4.26 9.30 -14.75
N HIS A 36 3.48 10.10 -15.48
CA HIS A 36 3.66 10.25 -16.92
C HIS A 36 4.99 10.99 -17.27
N PRO A 37 5.54 10.79 -18.48
CA PRO A 37 6.82 11.41 -18.88
C PRO A 37 6.82 12.94 -18.93
N GLN A 38 5.65 13.56 -19.14
CA GLN A 38 5.47 15.02 -19.22
C GLN A 38 4.59 15.54 -18.07
N ALA A 39 4.51 14.78 -16.98
CA ALA A 39 3.67 15.13 -15.85
C ALA A 39 4.09 16.45 -15.20
N GLU A 40 3.14 17.36 -15.07
CA GLU A 40 3.31 18.55 -14.24
C GLU A 40 2.76 18.27 -12.86
N ARG A 41 1.54 17.73 -12.77
CA ARG A 41 0.83 17.60 -11.51
C ARG A 41 -0.11 16.40 -11.48
N PHE A 42 -0.29 15.85 -10.27
CA PHE A 42 -1.41 14.96 -9.98
C PHE A 42 -1.91 15.19 -8.56
N GLU A 43 -3.13 14.73 -8.29
CA GLU A 43 -3.81 14.99 -7.03
C GLU A 43 -4.60 13.80 -6.52
N ILE A 44 -4.66 13.70 -5.19
CA ILE A 44 -5.48 12.77 -4.44
C ILE A 44 -6.33 13.60 -3.49
N ASN A 45 -7.65 13.50 -3.64
CA ASN A 45 -8.63 14.26 -2.89
C ASN A 45 -9.49 13.32 -2.04
N LEU A 46 -9.59 13.63 -0.75
CA LEU A 46 -10.65 13.13 0.11
C LEU A 46 -11.78 14.16 0.06
N LEU A 47 -12.93 13.76 -0.48
CA LEU A 47 -14.08 14.63 -0.71
C LEU A 47 -15.20 14.33 0.30
N ASN A 48 -16.03 15.33 0.55
CA ASN A 48 -17.25 15.25 1.33
C ASN A 48 -18.42 15.81 0.50
N ASP A 49 -19.37 14.95 0.16
CA ASP A 49 -20.64 15.27 -0.53
C ASP A 49 -20.44 16.08 -1.82
N CYS A 50 -19.34 15.82 -2.53
CA CYS A 50 -19.05 16.45 -3.80
C CYS A 50 -18.16 15.59 -4.69
N LEU A 51 -18.30 15.76 -6.01
CA LEU A 51 -17.41 15.15 -7.01
C LEU A 51 -16.56 16.20 -7.74
N GLU A 52 -16.97 17.47 -7.64
CA GLU A 52 -16.28 18.62 -8.18
C GLU A 52 -15.92 19.58 -7.05
N ILE A 53 -14.71 20.13 -7.11
CA ILE A 53 -14.22 21.12 -6.15
C ILE A 53 -14.52 22.48 -6.76
N ASN A 54 -15.57 23.17 -6.28
CA ASN A 54 -15.90 24.51 -6.74
C ASN A 54 -16.46 25.38 -5.60
N PRO A 55 -16.50 26.72 -5.74
CA PRO A 55 -16.92 27.61 -4.67
C PRO A 55 -18.36 27.42 -4.16
N HIS A 56 -19.23 26.82 -4.96
CA HIS A 56 -20.67 26.70 -4.67
C HIS A 56 -21.04 25.33 -4.08
N SER A 57 -20.23 24.31 -4.36
CA SER A 57 -20.43 22.95 -3.87
C SER A 57 -19.07 22.30 -3.65
N GLY A 58 -18.89 21.76 -2.46
CA GLY A 58 -17.81 20.84 -2.17
C GLY A 58 -16.99 21.18 -0.94
N SER A 59 -16.63 20.12 -0.24
CA SER A 59 -15.68 20.17 0.85
C SER A 59 -14.62 19.11 0.60
N VAL A 60 -13.36 19.52 0.73
CA VAL A 60 -12.20 18.65 0.58
C VAL A 60 -11.49 18.63 1.92
N PRO A 61 -11.81 17.68 2.83
CA PRO A 61 -11.08 17.53 4.08
C PRO A 61 -9.57 17.44 3.90
N LEU A 62 -9.11 16.73 2.86
CA LEU A 62 -7.70 16.65 2.50
C LEU A 62 -7.51 16.64 0.99
N HIS A 63 -6.74 17.60 0.49
CA HIS A 63 -6.20 17.67 -0.85
C HIS A 63 -4.70 17.40 -0.79
N VAL A 64 -4.23 16.38 -1.50
CA VAL A 64 -2.81 16.07 -1.68
C VAL A 64 -2.45 16.33 -3.14
N ASN A 65 -1.70 17.39 -3.41
CA ASN A 65 -1.28 17.74 -4.77
C ASN A 65 0.23 17.62 -4.93
N VAL A 66 0.65 16.67 -5.76
CA VAL A 66 2.03 16.51 -6.17
C VAL A 66 2.28 17.42 -7.35
N ARG A 67 3.17 18.39 -7.15
CA ARG A 67 3.59 19.39 -8.14
C ARG A 67 5.02 19.09 -8.56
N LEU A 68 5.20 18.38 -9.67
CA LEU A 68 6.51 18.03 -10.20
C LEU A 68 7.25 19.26 -10.70
N ASP A 69 6.53 20.19 -11.31
CA ASP A 69 7.00 21.50 -11.75
C ASP A 69 7.58 22.36 -10.62
N GLU A 70 7.04 22.25 -9.40
CA GLU A 70 7.55 22.94 -8.20
C GLU A 70 8.49 22.06 -7.34
N GLY A 71 8.57 20.76 -7.60
CA GLY A 71 9.25 19.78 -6.74
C GLY A 71 8.63 19.68 -5.35
N LYS A 72 7.30 19.83 -5.24
CA LYS A 72 6.56 19.89 -3.96
C LYS A 72 5.41 18.89 -3.87
N ILE A 73 5.09 18.51 -2.65
CA ILE A 73 3.78 17.95 -2.27
C ILE A 73 3.08 19.05 -1.47
N VAL A 74 1.91 19.46 -1.92
CA VAL A 74 1.11 20.51 -1.29
C VAL A 74 -0.14 19.89 -0.69
N LEU A 75 -0.34 20.14 0.61
CA LEU A 75 -1.50 19.69 1.37
C LEU A 75 -2.39 20.88 1.69
N ASN A 76 -3.70 20.71 1.54
CA ASN A 76 -4.66 21.74 1.91
C ASN A 76 -6.04 21.14 2.21
N SER A 77 -6.98 21.98 2.64
CA SER A 77 -8.40 21.67 2.69
C SER A 77 -9.17 22.76 1.95
N PHE A 78 -10.29 22.38 1.35
CA PHE A 78 -11.23 23.29 0.71
C PHE A 78 -12.55 23.27 1.50
N VAL A 79 -12.95 24.41 2.08
CA VAL A 79 -14.10 24.50 2.98
C VAL A 79 -14.78 25.84 2.77
N GLY A 80 -16.11 25.86 2.72
CA GLY A 80 -16.87 27.10 2.56
C GLY A 80 -16.59 27.83 1.24
N GLY A 81 -16.20 27.10 0.20
CA GLY A 81 -15.89 27.65 -1.12
C GLY A 81 -14.47 28.19 -1.28
N GLU A 82 -13.60 28.04 -0.27
CA GLU A 82 -12.25 28.58 -0.29
C GLU A 82 -11.19 27.54 0.08
N TRP A 83 -10.00 27.69 -0.50
CA TRP A 83 -8.81 26.95 -0.09
C TRP A 83 -8.24 27.56 1.20
N GLY A 84 -7.90 26.70 2.16
CA GLY A 84 -7.19 27.12 3.36
C GLY A 84 -5.72 27.46 3.12
N LYS A 85 -4.95 27.56 4.22
CA LYS A 85 -3.49 27.75 4.16
C LYS A 85 -2.81 26.48 3.65
N GLU A 86 -1.99 26.59 2.61
CA GLU A 86 -1.20 25.46 2.09
C GLU A 86 -0.12 25.02 3.09
N GLU A 87 0.08 23.71 3.20
CA GLU A 87 1.26 23.08 3.81
C GLU A 87 2.10 22.46 2.69
N ARG A 88 3.36 22.92 2.56
CA ARG A 88 4.22 22.60 1.41
C ARG A 88 5.43 21.79 1.84
N HIS A 89 5.60 20.62 1.25
CA HIS A 89 6.66 19.66 1.57
C HIS A 89 7.52 19.38 0.34
N SER A 90 8.79 19.01 0.52
CA SER A 90 9.65 18.61 -0.61
C SER A 90 9.18 17.30 -1.23
N SER A 91 9.06 17.24 -2.54
CA SER A 91 8.78 16.00 -3.27
C SER A 91 10.08 15.36 -3.78
N LYS A 92 10.07 14.04 -3.91
CA LYS A 92 11.08 13.25 -4.63
C LYS A 92 10.48 12.47 -5.82
N PHE A 93 9.21 12.71 -6.13
CA PHE A 93 8.60 12.16 -7.34
C PHE A 93 9.24 12.79 -8.57
N ALA A 94 9.37 11.98 -9.62
CA ALA A 94 9.93 12.38 -10.89
C ALA A 94 9.07 11.80 -12.03
N ALA A 95 9.13 12.43 -13.20
CA ALA A 95 8.46 11.94 -14.38
C ALA A 95 8.97 10.54 -14.75
N ASN A 96 8.08 9.69 -15.26
CA ASN A 96 8.39 8.32 -15.66
C ASN A 96 8.94 7.42 -14.53
N GLU A 97 8.67 7.76 -13.27
CA GLU A 97 8.96 6.90 -12.11
C GLU A 97 7.67 6.37 -11.48
N PRO A 98 7.71 5.20 -10.82
CA PRO A 98 6.60 4.72 -10.01
C PRO A 98 6.40 5.62 -8.79
N PHE A 99 5.15 5.69 -8.32
CA PHE A 99 4.80 6.39 -7.10
C PHE A 99 3.95 5.52 -6.17
N ASP A 100 4.07 5.77 -4.88
CA ASP A 100 3.21 5.28 -3.81
C ASP A 100 2.90 6.45 -2.87
N ILE A 101 1.61 6.72 -2.66
CA ILE A 101 1.15 7.65 -1.64
C ILE A 101 0.23 6.89 -0.69
N ARG A 102 0.49 7.02 0.61
CA ARG A 102 -0.39 6.51 1.66
C ARG A 102 -0.87 7.66 2.53
N ILE A 103 -2.16 7.67 2.79
CA ILE A 103 -2.81 8.57 3.73
C ILE A 103 -3.40 7.71 4.84
N ARG A 104 -2.80 7.75 6.03
CA ARG A 104 -3.30 7.05 7.22
C ARG A 104 -4.13 8.00 8.07
N VAL A 105 -5.30 7.55 8.49
CA VAL A 105 -6.21 8.36 9.31
C VAL A 105 -5.98 8.07 10.78
N HIS A 106 -5.76 9.12 11.55
CA HIS A 106 -5.75 9.11 13.02
C HIS A 106 -6.90 9.96 13.54
N GLU A 107 -7.12 9.96 14.86
CA GLU A 107 -8.17 10.77 15.49
C GLU A 107 -7.96 12.27 15.31
N ASP A 108 -6.70 12.73 15.24
CA ASP A 108 -6.33 14.14 15.25
C ASP A 108 -5.70 14.63 13.93
N LYS A 109 -5.31 13.71 13.03
CA LYS A 109 -4.58 14.04 11.79
C LYS A 109 -4.72 13.00 10.69
N TYR A 110 -4.34 13.41 9.49
CA TYR A 110 -3.91 12.53 8.41
C TYR A 110 -2.38 12.43 8.43
N GLU A 111 -1.85 11.22 8.52
CA GLU A 111 -0.42 10.93 8.40
C GLU A 111 -0.12 10.51 6.95
N VAL A 112 0.69 11.31 6.25
CA VAL A 112 0.94 11.18 4.81
C VAL A 112 2.34 10.64 4.54
N PHE A 113 2.43 9.58 3.74
CA PHE A 113 3.67 8.99 3.25
C PHE A 113 3.75 9.07 1.73
N ALA A 114 4.95 9.32 1.21
CA ALA A 114 5.27 9.28 -0.21
C ALA A 114 6.51 8.40 -0.44
N ASN A 115 6.41 7.41 -1.32
CA ASN A 115 7.44 6.40 -1.56
C ASN A 115 8.02 5.87 -0.23
N GLN A 116 7.09 5.42 0.62
CA GLN A 116 7.32 4.85 1.94
C GLN A 116 7.95 5.77 2.98
N LYS A 117 8.26 7.02 2.64
CA LYS A 117 8.81 8.00 3.57
C LYS A 117 7.70 8.91 4.13
N HIS A 118 7.72 9.16 5.44
CA HIS A 118 6.86 10.18 6.05
C HIS A 118 7.09 11.56 5.42
N VAL A 119 6.00 12.24 5.10
CA VAL A 119 5.99 13.58 4.50
C VAL A 119 5.42 14.60 5.46
N ALA A 120 4.26 14.28 6.06
CA ALA A 120 3.51 15.25 6.85
C ALA A 120 2.52 14.59 7.82
N ASP A 121 2.28 15.31 8.90
CA ASP A 121 1.17 15.12 9.83
C ASP A 121 0.18 16.27 9.64
N PHE A 122 -0.81 16.09 8.77
CA PHE A 122 -1.78 17.13 8.44
C PHE A 122 -2.94 17.07 9.44
N LYS A 123 -3.00 18.05 10.36
CA LYS A 123 -4.08 18.12 11.35
C LYS A 123 -5.44 18.27 10.68
N HIS A 124 -6.44 17.58 11.21
CA HIS A 124 -7.81 17.67 10.70
C HIS A 124 -8.32 19.12 10.79
N ARG A 125 -8.71 19.68 9.64
CA ARG A 125 -9.36 21.01 9.56
C ARG A 125 -10.89 20.91 9.54
N THR A 126 -11.40 19.75 9.16
CA THR A 126 -12.79 19.35 9.21
C THR A 126 -12.88 17.93 9.79
N ALA A 127 -14.07 17.49 10.17
CA ALA A 127 -14.25 16.13 10.69
C ALA A 127 -13.92 15.09 9.60
N PHE A 128 -12.92 14.23 9.84
CA PHE A 128 -12.52 13.20 8.88
C PHE A 128 -13.64 12.19 8.57
N THR A 129 -14.59 12.04 9.49
CA THR A 129 -15.77 11.16 9.36
C THR A 129 -16.72 11.61 8.26
N THR A 130 -16.64 12.88 7.80
CA THR A 130 -17.47 13.36 6.69
C THR A 130 -16.91 12.96 5.32
N VAL A 131 -15.71 12.36 5.25
CA VAL A 131 -15.15 11.92 3.96
C VAL A 131 -15.97 10.74 3.43
N ASP A 132 -16.50 10.90 2.21
CA ASP A 132 -17.34 9.89 1.57
C ASP A 132 -16.86 9.51 0.16
N HIS A 133 -15.91 10.25 -0.43
CA HIS A 133 -15.30 9.87 -1.71
C HIS A 133 -13.78 10.01 -1.69
N LEU A 134 -13.11 9.10 -2.42
CA LEU A 134 -11.72 9.25 -2.85
C LEU A 134 -11.71 9.62 -4.33
N GLN A 135 -10.98 10.66 -4.69
CA GLN A 135 -10.76 11.06 -6.08
C GLN A 135 -9.27 11.18 -6.38
N VAL A 136 -8.87 10.71 -7.56
CA VAL A 136 -7.50 10.78 -8.06
C VAL A 136 -7.50 11.33 -9.49
N LYS A 137 -6.71 12.36 -9.76
CA LYS A 137 -6.66 13.08 -11.04
C LYS A 137 -5.23 13.46 -11.43
N GLY A 138 -5.04 13.83 -12.70
CA GLY A 138 -3.79 14.39 -13.23
C GLY A 138 -2.93 13.37 -13.98
N ASP A 139 -1.65 13.69 -14.11
CA ASP A 139 -0.73 13.11 -15.11
C ASP A 139 -0.11 11.78 -14.65
N ILE A 140 -0.96 10.79 -14.38
CA ILE A 140 -0.57 9.49 -13.84
C ILE A 140 -1.37 8.34 -14.45
N SER A 141 -0.80 7.15 -14.40
CA SER A 141 -1.51 5.88 -14.64
C SER A 141 -1.59 5.12 -13.32
N LEU A 142 -2.78 4.64 -12.95
CA LEU A 142 -2.98 3.91 -11.71
C LEU A 142 -2.77 2.41 -11.91
N SER A 143 -2.01 1.81 -10.99
CA SER A 143 -1.84 0.35 -10.89
C SER A 143 -2.61 -0.24 -9.71
N GLY A 144 -3.04 0.59 -8.76
CA GLY A 144 -3.95 0.17 -7.70
C GLY A 144 -4.36 1.30 -6.77
N VAL A 145 -5.57 1.15 -6.24
CA VAL A 145 -6.16 2.01 -5.22
C VAL A 145 -6.76 1.09 -4.17
N HIS A 146 -6.31 1.23 -2.93
CA HIS A 146 -6.73 0.39 -1.82
C HIS A 146 -7.12 1.26 -0.63
N TRP A 147 -8.17 0.86 0.09
CA TRP A 147 -8.50 1.47 1.36
C TRP A 147 -8.86 0.37 2.37
N GLY A 148 -8.51 0.60 3.63
CA GLY A 148 -8.86 -0.32 4.71
C GLY A 148 -7.77 -0.38 5.76
N GLY A 149 -7.62 -1.54 6.40
CA GLY A 149 -6.75 -1.70 7.55
C GLY A 149 -7.38 -1.18 8.84
N ARG A 150 -6.58 -1.17 9.90
CA ARG A 150 -6.91 -0.72 11.25
C ARG A 150 -5.62 -0.59 12.04
N TYR A 151 -5.70 -0.24 13.32
CA TYR A 151 -4.60 -0.52 14.23
C TYR A 151 -4.48 -2.04 14.44
N PHE A 152 -3.38 -2.61 13.99
CA PHE A 152 -3.06 -4.02 14.19
C PHE A 152 -2.14 -4.16 15.39
N ALA A 153 -2.53 -5.00 16.35
CA ALA A 153 -1.62 -5.47 17.38
C ALA A 153 -0.64 -6.48 16.76
N SER A 154 0.60 -6.51 17.26
CA SER A 154 1.56 -7.57 16.94
C SER A 154 1.66 -8.49 18.16
N PRO A 155 1.51 -9.82 18.01
CA PRO A 155 1.27 -10.55 16.76
C PRO A 155 -0.14 -10.35 16.18
N PHE A 156 -0.26 -10.47 14.85
CA PHE A 156 -1.53 -10.43 14.13
C PHE A 156 -1.71 -11.73 13.34
N GLU A 157 -2.89 -12.34 13.46
CA GLU A 157 -3.27 -13.56 12.77
C GLU A 157 -4.66 -13.40 12.15
N THR A 158 -4.85 -13.97 10.96
CA THR A 158 -6.13 -13.97 10.24
C THR A 158 -6.19 -15.11 9.24
N HIS A 159 -7.40 -15.53 8.88
CA HIS A 159 -7.63 -16.48 7.79
C HIS A 159 -7.90 -15.74 6.48
N PHE A 160 -7.53 -16.38 5.35
CA PHE A 160 -7.98 -15.94 4.04
C PHE A 160 -9.47 -16.22 3.86
N HIS A 161 -10.15 -15.43 3.03
CA HIS A 161 -11.52 -15.73 2.61
C HIS A 161 -11.58 -17.13 1.99
N GLU A 162 -12.60 -17.92 2.34
CA GLU A 162 -12.71 -19.34 1.94
C GLU A 162 -11.45 -20.18 2.25
N ASN A 163 -10.70 -19.80 3.28
CA ASN A 163 -9.51 -20.50 3.79
C ASN A 163 -8.39 -20.70 2.75
N SER A 164 -8.35 -19.91 1.68
CA SER A 164 -7.32 -20.07 0.64
C SER A 164 -6.90 -18.75 0.00
N LEU A 165 -5.60 -18.65 -0.32
CA LEU A 165 -5.08 -17.65 -1.24
C LEU A 165 -5.08 -18.25 -2.65
N ARG A 166 -5.90 -17.70 -3.55
CA ARG A 166 -6.11 -18.22 -4.91
C ARG A 166 -5.17 -17.53 -5.91
N THR A 167 -4.90 -18.20 -7.02
CA THR A 167 -4.15 -17.61 -8.16
C THR A 167 -4.79 -16.29 -8.58
N GLY A 168 -3.97 -15.26 -8.74
CA GLY A 168 -4.42 -13.91 -9.06
C GLY A 168 -4.80 -13.02 -7.88
N GLN A 169 -4.86 -13.56 -6.67
CA GLN A 169 -4.97 -12.73 -5.47
C GLN A 169 -3.60 -12.18 -5.05
N ARG A 170 -3.64 -10.96 -4.53
CA ARG A 170 -2.48 -10.26 -3.96
C ARG A 170 -2.72 -9.96 -2.49
N VAL A 171 -1.68 -10.12 -1.69
CA VAL A 171 -1.64 -9.72 -0.28
C VAL A 171 -0.71 -8.54 -0.14
N TYR A 172 -1.24 -7.42 0.34
CA TYR A 172 -0.48 -6.22 0.63
C TYR A 172 -0.32 -6.09 2.14
N ILE A 173 0.92 -6.02 2.61
CA ILE A 173 1.27 -5.78 4.00
C ILE A 173 2.07 -4.51 4.07
N TYR A 174 1.65 -3.62 4.96
CA TYR A 174 2.29 -2.35 5.18
C TYR A 174 2.70 -2.24 6.64
N GLY A 175 3.93 -1.81 6.90
CA GLY A 175 4.44 -1.72 8.26
C GLY A 175 5.49 -0.63 8.44
N ILE A 176 5.82 -0.34 9.69
CA ILE A 176 6.98 0.44 10.09
C ILE A 176 7.88 -0.54 10.87
N PRO A 177 9.12 -0.77 10.44
CA PRO A 177 9.95 -1.78 11.06
C PRO A 177 10.50 -1.26 12.38
N LYS A 178 10.17 -1.92 13.49
CA LYS A 178 10.73 -1.60 14.83
C LYS A 178 11.97 -2.44 15.17
N GLY A 179 12.23 -3.48 14.40
CA GLY A 179 13.24 -4.50 14.63
C GLY A 179 13.00 -5.67 13.70
N ASP A 180 13.58 -6.81 14.03
CA ASP A 180 13.35 -8.05 13.30
C ASP A 180 11.85 -8.42 13.41
N PHE A 181 11.30 -8.93 12.32
CA PHE A 181 9.90 -9.34 12.25
C PHE A 181 9.74 -10.49 11.27
N ASN A 182 8.59 -11.14 11.28
CA ASN A 182 8.27 -12.14 10.29
C ASN A 182 6.83 -12.01 9.78
N VAL A 183 6.63 -12.50 8.57
CA VAL A 183 5.32 -12.73 7.95
C VAL A 183 5.28 -14.20 7.55
N ASN A 184 4.29 -14.93 8.05
CA ASN A 184 4.11 -16.34 7.76
C ASN A 184 2.83 -16.55 6.96
N PHE A 185 2.92 -17.30 5.87
CA PHE A 185 1.77 -17.88 5.19
C PHE A 185 1.69 -19.33 5.60
N MET A 186 0.64 -19.70 6.33
CA MET A 186 0.52 -21.00 6.99
C MET A 186 -0.54 -21.88 6.33
N ASN A 187 -0.35 -23.19 6.38
CA ASN A 187 -1.39 -24.16 6.01
C ASN A 187 -2.32 -24.47 7.20
N ALA A 188 -3.33 -25.31 6.98
CA ALA A 188 -4.30 -25.70 8.00
C ALA A 188 -3.70 -26.51 9.17
N ASN A 189 -2.52 -27.11 8.98
CA ASN A 189 -1.81 -27.89 10.00
C ASN A 189 -0.86 -27.03 10.85
N GLY A 190 -0.74 -25.73 10.55
CA GLY A 190 0.14 -24.80 11.25
C GLY A 190 1.55 -24.71 10.68
N ASP A 191 1.89 -25.45 9.62
CA ASP A 191 3.19 -25.31 8.97
C ASP A 191 3.26 -24.02 8.16
N SER A 192 4.39 -23.33 8.25
CA SER A 192 4.69 -22.17 7.41
C SER A 192 5.04 -22.59 5.97
N LEU A 193 4.11 -22.41 5.04
CA LEU A 193 4.34 -22.59 3.60
C LEU A 193 5.31 -21.56 3.04
N PHE A 194 5.28 -20.34 3.59
CA PHE A 194 6.25 -19.29 3.27
C PHE A 194 6.51 -18.45 4.52
N HIS A 195 7.73 -18.57 5.04
CA HIS A 195 8.26 -17.74 6.11
C HIS A 195 9.08 -16.62 5.51
N PHE A 196 8.75 -15.37 5.81
CA PHE A 196 9.50 -14.20 5.41
C PHE A 196 10.00 -13.49 6.66
N ASN A 197 11.32 -13.45 6.89
CA ASN A 197 11.89 -12.93 8.12
C ASN A 197 13.08 -11.99 7.85
N PRO A 198 12.81 -10.68 7.73
CA PRO A 198 13.84 -9.66 7.73
C PRO A 198 14.55 -9.59 9.07
N ARG A 199 15.87 -9.78 9.05
CA ARG A 199 16.76 -9.68 10.20
C ARG A 199 17.70 -8.51 10.01
N PHE A 200 17.55 -7.47 10.82
CA PHE A 200 18.30 -6.23 10.72
C PHE A 200 19.75 -6.39 11.18
N SER A 201 19.99 -7.22 12.19
CA SER A 201 21.32 -7.55 12.69
C SER A 201 22.17 -8.21 11.60
N GLU A 202 21.56 -9.08 10.81
CA GLU A 202 22.22 -9.83 9.73
C GLU A 202 22.17 -9.09 8.38
N LYS A 203 21.38 -8.02 8.27
CA LYS A 203 21.06 -7.33 7.00
C LYS A 203 20.64 -8.30 5.90
N ALA A 204 19.81 -9.27 6.28
CA ALA A 204 19.36 -10.33 5.38
C ALA A 204 17.85 -10.55 5.54
N ILE A 205 17.22 -10.98 4.45
CA ILE A 205 15.86 -11.51 4.47
C ILE A 205 15.98 -13.04 4.43
N VAL A 206 15.69 -13.68 5.55
CA VAL A 206 15.60 -15.14 5.62
C VAL A 206 14.24 -15.58 5.10
N ARG A 207 14.23 -16.51 4.15
CA ARG A 207 13.03 -17.22 3.74
C ARG A 207 13.18 -18.71 3.99
N ASN A 208 12.09 -19.35 4.34
CA ASN A 208 12.06 -20.79 4.57
C ASN A 208 10.62 -21.32 4.46
N SER A 209 10.48 -22.64 4.52
CA SER A 209 9.22 -23.34 4.68
C SER A 209 9.34 -24.42 5.76
N GLN A 210 8.21 -24.84 6.30
CA GLN A 210 8.09 -25.89 7.29
C GLN A 210 7.29 -27.06 6.72
N SER A 211 7.69 -28.28 7.06
CA SER A 211 6.95 -29.51 6.77
C SER A 211 6.94 -30.37 8.01
N ASP A 212 5.76 -30.73 8.50
CA ASP A 212 5.58 -31.52 9.73
C ASP A 212 6.35 -30.93 10.93
N GLY A 213 6.29 -29.61 11.08
CA GLY A 213 7.00 -28.91 12.15
C GLY A 213 8.51 -28.70 11.91
N VAL A 214 9.11 -29.24 10.85
CA VAL A 214 10.55 -29.16 10.57
C VAL A 214 10.85 -28.08 9.53
N TRP A 215 11.77 -27.17 9.86
CA TRP A 215 12.26 -26.14 8.95
C TRP A 215 13.15 -26.71 7.86
N GLY A 216 12.96 -26.24 6.63
CA GLY A 216 13.83 -26.53 5.51
C GLY A 216 15.15 -25.76 5.54
N LYS A 217 15.84 -25.76 4.39
CA LYS A 217 17.05 -24.97 4.17
C LYS A 217 16.69 -23.50 4.01
N GLU A 218 17.34 -22.62 4.77
CA GLU A 218 17.14 -21.18 4.64
C GLU A 218 17.65 -20.62 3.30
N GLU A 219 16.88 -19.70 2.73
CA GLU A 219 17.29 -18.85 1.63
C GLU A 219 17.56 -17.42 2.13
N ARG A 220 18.66 -16.80 1.69
CA ARG A 220 19.16 -15.53 2.28
C ARG A 220 19.55 -14.47 1.25
N GLU A 221 19.57 -14.85 -0.03
CA GLU A 221 20.07 -14.01 -1.12
C GLU A 221 19.17 -12.80 -1.39
N GLY A 222 19.74 -11.72 -1.93
CA GLY A 222 19.02 -10.50 -2.31
C GLY A 222 19.40 -9.27 -1.48
N ALA A 223 18.84 -8.12 -1.87
CA ALA A 223 19.06 -6.87 -1.15
C ALA A 223 18.27 -6.83 0.17
N PHE A 224 18.73 -5.99 1.11
CA PHE A 224 18.01 -5.67 2.33
C PHE A 224 17.43 -4.25 2.28
N PRO A 225 16.17 -4.08 1.83
CA PRO A 225 15.57 -2.77 1.55
C PRO A 225 14.99 -2.06 2.79
N PHE A 226 15.06 -2.68 3.96
CA PHE A 226 14.49 -2.13 5.19
C PHE A 226 15.44 -1.13 5.84
N LYS A 227 14.88 0.02 6.27
CA LYS A 227 15.63 1.08 6.94
C LYS A 227 15.07 1.29 8.34
N ARG A 228 15.94 1.40 9.34
CA ARG A 228 15.58 1.87 10.69
C ARG A 228 15.59 3.39 10.75
N ILE A 229 14.85 4.03 9.86
CA ILE A 229 14.64 5.47 9.89
C ILE A 229 13.29 5.68 10.58
N PRO A 230 13.19 6.58 11.59
CA PRO A 230 11.92 6.95 12.17
C PRO A 230 10.91 7.26 11.06
N ASP A 231 9.71 6.70 11.17
CA ASP A 231 8.58 6.97 10.27
C ASP A 231 8.83 6.60 8.79
N SER A 232 9.84 5.76 8.51
CA SER A 232 9.94 5.06 7.23
C SER A 232 9.09 3.80 7.28
N THR A 233 8.15 3.70 6.35
CA THR A 233 7.34 2.50 6.17
C THR A 233 8.05 1.51 5.23
N TRP A 234 7.48 0.32 5.12
CA TRP A 234 7.73 -0.62 4.05
C TRP A 234 6.39 -1.13 3.51
N SER A 235 6.41 -1.60 2.27
CA SER A 235 5.34 -2.41 1.70
C SER A 235 5.91 -3.78 1.34
N PHE A 236 5.11 -4.81 1.55
CA PHE A 236 5.34 -6.16 1.07
C PHE A 236 4.13 -6.56 0.27
N THR A 237 4.36 -7.00 -0.95
CA THR A 237 3.31 -7.56 -1.80
C THR A 237 3.64 -9.01 -2.06
N MET A 238 2.70 -9.91 -1.79
CA MET A 238 2.77 -11.32 -2.17
C MET A 238 1.68 -11.61 -3.20
N SER A 239 2.03 -12.34 -4.25
CA SER A 239 1.10 -12.83 -5.28
C SER A 239 1.33 -14.31 -5.50
N LEU A 240 0.27 -15.06 -5.82
CA LEU A 240 0.40 -16.44 -6.30
C LEU A 240 0.29 -16.44 -7.83
N ILE A 241 1.40 -16.74 -8.52
CA ILE A 241 1.50 -16.79 -9.99
C ILE A 241 1.90 -18.21 -10.39
N LEU A 242 1.03 -18.92 -11.13
CA LEU A 242 1.30 -20.26 -11.70
C LEU A 242 2.08 -21.20 -10.75
N PHE A 243 1.48 -21.52 -9.59
CA PHE A 243 2.06 -22.39 -8.55
C PHE A 243 3.36 -21.87 -7.90
N ARG A 244 3.63 -20.56 -7.98
CA ARG A 244 4.77 -19.92 -7.30
C ARG A 244 4.33 -18.70 -6.51
N TYR A 245 4.95 -18.49 -5.36
CA TYR A 245 4.86 -17.23 -4.66
C TYR A 245 5.79 -16.22 -5.34
N SER A 246 5.26 -15.07 -5.69
CA SER A 246 5.99 -13.91 -6.18
C SER A 246 5.85 -12.80 -5.16
N TRP A 247 6.97 -12.26 -4.70
CA TRP A 247 6.94 -11.20 -3.69
C TRP A 247 7.82 -10.02 -4.05
N THR A 248 7.41 -8.84 -3.57
CA THR A 248 8.15 -7.58 -3.70
C THR A 248 8.22 -6.87 -2.36
N VAL A 249 9.26 -6.06 -2.17
CA VAL A 249 9.34 -5.09 -1.08
C VAL A 249 9.50 -3.71 -1.68
N ASN A 250 8.70 -2.74 -1.24
CA ASN A 250 8.74 -1.35 -1.72
C ASN A 250 8.60 -1.22 -3.25
N ALA A 251 7.72 -2.04 -3.86
CA ALA A 251 7.50 -2.10 -5.31
C ALA A 251 8.77 -2.39 -6.15
N SER A 252 9.78 -3.07 -5.57
CA SER A 252 10.94 -3.58 -6.31
C SER A 252 10.54 -4.59 -7.39
N ALA A 253 11.49 -4.94 -8.27
CA ALA A 253 11.31 -6.09 -9.16
C ALA A 253 10.93 -7.35 -8.37
N PRO A 254 9.98 -8.17 -8.88
CA PRO A 254 9.50 -9.36 -8.17
C PRO A 254 10.60 -10.42 -8.06
N LEU A 255 10.71 -10.99 -6.87
CA LEU A 255 11.50 -12.19 -6.61
C LEU A 255 10.54 -13.39 -6.61
N LEU A 256 10.87 -14.39 -7.42
CA LEU A 256 10.12 -15.63 -7.51
C LEU A 256 10.70 -16.63 -6.52
N THR A 257 9.84 -17.35 -5.80
CA THR A 257 10.27 -18.56 -5.10
C THR A 257 10.57 -19.67 -6.12
N GLU A 258 11.33 -20.67 -5.69
CA GLU A 258 11.33 -21.97 -6.34
C GLU A 258 9.88 -22.48 -6.53
N PRO A 259 9.61 -23.32 -7.56
CA PRO A 259 8.26 -23.82 -7.75
C PRO A 259 7.82 -24.49 -6.45
N LEU A 260 6.56 -24.28 -6.06
CA LEU A 260 5.97 -25.14 -5.05
C LEU A 260 6.25 -26.57 -5.52
N ILE A 261 7.09 -27.31 -4.80
CA ILE A 261 7.04 -28.78 -4.88
C ILE A 261 5.55 -29.07 -4.78
N PRO A 262 4.95 -29.88 -5.67
CA PRO A 262 3.53 -30.18 -5.62
C PRO A 262 3.26 -30.97 -4.33
N MET A 263 3.26 -30.29 -3.19
CA MET A 263 2.46 -30.63 -2.06
C MET A 263 1.05 -30.43 -2.57
N LEU A 264 0.52 -31.54 -3.09
CA LEU A 264 -0.88 -31.80 -3.28
C LEU A 264 -1.71 -30.77 -2.49
N ILE A 265 -2.33 -29.84 -3.21
CA ILE A 265 -3.65 -29.41 -2.84
C ILE A 265 -4.48 -30.69 -2.99
N THR A 266 -4.47 -31.54 -1.97
CA THR A 266 -5.25 -32.76 -1.93
C THR A 266 -6.69 -32.31 -2.10
N LYS A 267 -7.26 -32.64 -3.25
CA LYS A 267 -8.70 -32.78 -3.42
C LYS A 267 -9.19 -33.70 -2.30
N HIS A 268 -9.63 -33.13 -1.19
CA HIS A 268 -10.54 -33.79 -0.26
C HIS A 268 -11.63 -32.79 0.14
N CYS A 269 -12.46 -32.43 -0.83
CA CYS A 269 -13.88 -32.37 -0.58
C CYS A 269 -14.43 -33.75 -0.95
N LYS A 270 -15.25 -34.31 -0.05
CA LYS A 270 -15.85 -35.66 -0.07
C LYS A 270 -16.34 -36.10 -1.44
#